data_AF-A0A497FT63-F1
#
_entry.id   AF-A0A497FT63-F1
#
_cell.length_a   1.000
_cell.length_b   1.000
_cell.length_c   1.000
_cell.angle_alpha   90.00
_cell.angle_beta   90.00
_cell.angle_gamma   90.00
#
_symmetry.space_group_name_H-M   'P 1'
#
loop_
_entity.id
_entity.type
_entity.pdbx_description
1 polymer ?
#
loop_
_entity_poly.entity_id
_entity_poly.type
_entity_poly.pdbx_seq_one_letter_code
_entity_poly.pdbx_strand_id
1 'polypeptide(L)'
;MLKKEESRVKKLLKAMRLLVKNSFVLDEEVATLAGLKLLQVKVLREVLGDLRLLFPSKPDSWIIRAAVRSLFVKKVSKNHWVVKGLKELNDYYPEYHVTFDGEKYSCSCYTHMYGYTRKKKICGHVAAVMVYRRVLRRLQ
;
A
#
# COMPACT_ATOMS: atom_id res chain seq x y z
N MET A 1 2.76 -15.23 -31.30
CA MET A 1 2.06 -14.44 -30.25
C MET A 1 3.01 -14.20 -29.09
N LEU A 2 3.49 -12.96 -28.89
CA LEU A 2 4.27 -12.61 -27.70
C LEU A 2 3.35 -12.68 -26.48
N LYS A 3 3.64 -13.56 -25.52
CA LYS A 3 2.95 -13.57 -24.22
C LYS A 3 3.10 -12.18 -23.61
N LYS A 4 2.01 -11.44 -23.46
CA LYS A 4 2.01 -10.11 -22.86
C LYS A 4 2.51 -10.25 -21.43
N GLU A 5 3.71 -9.74 -21.15
CA GLU A 5 4.34 -9.86 -19.84
C GLU A 5 3.40 -9.30 -18.76
N GLU A 6 3.23 -10.06 -17.68
CA GLU A 6 2.34 -9.65 -16.59
C GLU A 6 2.90 -8.41 -15.89
N SER A 7 2.11 -7.32 -15.85
CA SER A 7 2.47 -6.08 -15.15
C SER A 7 2.96 -6.37 -13.73
N ARG A 8 4.06 -5.72 -13.33
CA ARG A 8 4.60 -5.78 -11.96
C ARG A 8 3.53 -5.58 -10.89
N VAL A 9 2.54 -4.71 -11.14
CA VAL A 9 1.44 -4.44 -10.20
C VAL A 9 0.55 -5.67 -10.02
N LYS A 10 0.29 -6.45 -11.07
CA LYS A 10 -0.51 -7.68 -11.00
C LYS A 10 0.20 -8.79 -10.21
N LYS A 11 1.52 -8.96 -10.45
CA LYS A 11 2.36 -9.88 -9.65
C LYS A 11 2.33 -9.51 -8.16
N LEU A 12 2.53 -8.23 -7.85
CA LEU A 12 2.44 -7.71 -6.48
C LEU A 12 1.05 -7.91 -5.87
N LEU A 13 -0.03 -7.70 -6.64
CA LEU A 13 -1.39 -7.97 -6.17
C LEU A 13 -1.60 -9.44 -5.80
N LYS A 14 -1.08 -10.38 -6.59
CA LYS A 14 -1.14 -11.80 -6.29
C LYS A 14 -0.36 -12.13 -5.01
N ALA A 15 0.87 -11.63 -4.89
CA ALA A 15 1.69 -11.81 -3.70
C ALA A 15 1.05 -11.24 -2.42
N MET A 16 0.54 -10.00 -2.48
CA MET A 16 -0.08 -9.36 -1.32
C MET A 16 -1.42 -10.02 -0.94
N ARG A 17 -2.17 -10.60 -1.89
CA ARG A 17 -3.35 -11.42 -1.58
C ARG A 17 -2.96 -12.65 -0.77
N LEU A 18 -1.91 -13.36 -1.17
CA LEU A 18 -1.40 -14.51 -0.42
C LEU A 18 -1.00 -14.07 0.99
N LEU A 19 -0.18 -13.02 1.09
CA LEU A 19 0.34 -12.50 2.36
C LEU A 19 -0.78 -12.12 3.35
N VAL A 20 -1.86 -11.50 2.85
CA VAL A 20 -2.94 -10.96 3.71
C VAL A 20 -4.02 -11.99 4.04
N LYS A 21 -4.30 -12.94 3.12
CA LYS A 21 -5.42 -13.88 3.25
C LYS A 21 -5.03 -15.29 3.67
N ASN A 22 -3.78 -15.70 3.46
CA ASN A 22 -3.30 -17.02 3.85
C ASN A 22 -2.32 -16.87 5.01
N SER A 23 -2.79 -17.14 6.23
CA SER A 23 -1.96 -17.06 7.44
C SER A 23 -0.80 -18.06 7.44
N PHE A 24 -0.88 -19.12 6.63
CA PHE A 24 0.13 -20.19 6.56
C PHE A 24 1.10 -20.05 5.39
N VAL A 25 0.94 -19.02 4.53
CA VAL A 25 1.87 -18.84 3.40
C VAL A 25 3.27 -18.49 3.93
N LEU A 26 4.28 -19.18 3.40
CA LEU A 26 5.68 -18.89 3.70
C LEU A 26 6.09 -17.52 3.14
N ASP A 27 6.89 -16.79 3.90
CA ASP A 27 7.37 -15.47 3.47
C ASP A 27 8.29 -15.56 2.26
N GLU A 28 9.01 -16.66 2.12
CA GLU A 28 9.89 -16.98 1.00
C GLU A 28 9.12 -17.10 -0.33
N GLU A 29 7.93 -17.71 -0.29
CA GLU A 29 7.05 -17.81 -1.46
C GLU A 29 6.55 -16.44 -1.89
N VAL A 30 6.10 -15.62 -0.92
CA VAL A 30 5.65 -14.26 -1.17
C VAL A 30 6.79 -13.40 -1.69
N ALA A 31 7.99 -13.52 -1.12
CA ALA A 31 9.18 -12.79 -1.53
C ALA A 31 9.56 -13.08 -2.98
N THR A 32 9.58 -14.36 -3.34
CA THR A 32 9.86 -14.83 -4.70
C THR A 32 8.83 -14.30 -5.70
N LEU A 33 7.53 -14.41 -5.37
CA LEU A 33 6.46 -13.93 -6.25
C LEU A 33 6.44 -12.41 -6.41
N ALA A 34 6.75 -11.68 -5.33
CA ALA A 34 6.75 -10.22 -5.31
C ALA A 34 8.04 -9.61 -5.90
N GLY A 35 9.12 -10.39 -6.01
CA GLY A 35 10.45 -9.88 -6.29
C GLY A 35 10.97 -8.96 -5.17
N LEU A 36 10.70 -9.31 -3.92
CA LEU A 36 11.13 -8.59 -2.72
C LEU A 36 12.14 -9.41 -1.93
N LYS A 37 12.93 -8.76 -1.08
CA LYS A 37 13.80 -9.48 -0.12
C LYS A 37 12.93 -10.12 0.97
N LEU A 38 13.34 -11.28 1.47
CA LEU A 38 12.64 -12.00 2.55
C LEU A 38 12.39 -11.10 3.77
N LEU A 39 13.40 -10.34 4.20
CA LEU A 39 13.29 -9.40 5.32
C LEU A 39 12.20 -8.33 5.07
N GLN A 40 12.06 -7.84 3.83
CA GLN A 40 11.03 -6.87 3.49
C GLN A 40 9.63 -7.48 3.62
N VAL A 41 9.46 -8.76 3.25
CA VAL A 41 8.17 -9.45 3.38
C VAL A 41 7.81 -9.69 4.84
N LYS A 42 8.76 -10.14 5.67
CA LYS A 42 8.58 -10.32 7.13
C LYS A 42 8.10 -9.03 7.79
N VAL A 43 8.84 -7.94 7.57
CA VAL A 43 8.47 -6.61 8.09
C VAL A 43 7.13 -6.15 7.54
N LEU A 44 6.84 -6.39 6.26
CA LEU A 44 5.56 -6.02 5.67
C LEU A 44 4.41 -6.79 6.32
N ARG A 45 4.56 -8.10 6.59
CA ARG A 45 3.55 -8.91 7.28
C ARG A 45 3.18 -8.31 8.63
N GLU A 46 4.18 -8.00 9.45
CA GLU A 46 3.99 -7.36 10.77
C GLU A 46 3.27 -6.01 10.64
N VAL A 47 3.75 -5.14 9.73
CA VAL A 47 3.16 -3.82 9.50
C VAL A 47 1.70 -3.91 9.04
N LEU A 48 1.37 -4.89 8.19
CA LEU A 48 -0.02 -5.11 7.74
C LEU A 48 -0.89 -5.69 8.84
N GLY A 49 -0.33 -6.50 9.74
CA GLY A 49 -0.97 -6.93 10.99
C GLY A 49 -1.34 -5.73 11.87
N ASP A 50 -0.38 -4.84 12.15
CA ASP A 50 -0.63 -3.60 12.90
C ASP A 50 -1.71 -2.74 12.23
N LEU A 51 -1.64 -2.61 10.90
CA LEU A 51 -2.61 -1.81 10.15
C LEU A 51 -4.03 -2.38 10.27
N ARG A 52 -4.18 -3.71 10.28
CA ARG A 52 -5.46 -4.39 10.48
C ARG A 52 -6.01 -4.12 11.88
N LEU A 53 -5.15 -4.13 12.90
CA LEU A 53 -5.55 -3.82 14.29
C LEU A 53 -5.97 -2.35 14.45
N LEU A 54 -5.28 -1.41 13.79
CA LEU A 54 -5.64 0.01 13.81
C LEU A 54 -6.95 0.32 13.07
N PHE A 55 -7.31 -0.51 12.09
CA PHE A 55 -8.47 -0.28 11.23
C PHE A 55 -9.32 -1.56 11.07
N PRO A 56 -9.94 -2.07 12.14
CA PRO A 56 -10.60 -3.37 12.14
C PRO A 56 -11.85 -3.43 11.23
N SER A 57 -12.47 -2.28 10.96
CA SER A 57 -13.63 -2.17 10.06
C SER A 57 -13.25 -2.14 8.57
N LYS A 58 -11.96 -2.20 8.23
CA LYS A 58 -11.51 -2.17 6.83
C LYS A 58 -11.44 -3.57 6.23
N PRO A 59 -11.95 -3.76 5.00
CA PRO A 59 -11.86 -5.05 4.34
C PRO A 59 -10.41 -5.34 3.91
N ASP A 60 -10.07 -6.62 3.75
CA ASP A 60 -8.77 -7.07 3.25
C ASP A 60 -8.37 -6.41 1.92
N SER A 61 -9.34 -6.14 1.04
CA SER A 61 -9.08 -5.47 -0.23
C SER A 61 -8.46 -4.08 -0.05
N TRP A 62 -8.77 -3.38 1.04
CA TRP A 62 -8.16 -2.10 1.39
C TRP A 62 -6.72 -2.29 1.89
N ILE A 63 -6.47 -3.30 2.73
CA ILE A 63 -5.13 -3.64 3.25
C ILE A 63 -4.20 -4.07 2.10
N ILE A 64 -4.67 -4.99 1.23
CA ILE A 64 -3.92 -5.48 0.06
C ILE A 64 -3.54 -4.31 -0.86
N ARG A 65 -4.50 -3.41 -1.11
CA ARG A 65 -4.27 -2.22 -1.94
C ARG A 65 -3.28 -1.25 -1.30
N ALA A 66 -3.30 -1.08 0.02
CA ALA A 66 -2.33 -0.27 0.75
C ALA A 66 -0.92 -0.88 0.66
N ALA A 67 -0.81 -2.20 0.85
CA ALA A 67 0.44 -2.95 0.73
C ALA A 67 1.08 -2.76 -0.65
N VAL A 68 0.32 -3.00 -1.73
CA VAL A 68 0.83 -2.82 -3.11
C VAL A 68 1.24 -1.36 -3.35
N ARG A 69 0.39 -0.38 -3.03
CA ARG A 69 0.71 1.05 -3.23
C ARG A 69 1.91 1.50 -2.42
N SER A 70 2.18 0.91 -1.25
CA SER A 70 3.31 1.29 -0.38
C SER A 70 4.67 1.11 -1.08
N LEU A 71 4.75 0.16 -2.01
CA LEU A 71 5.94 -0.11 -2.84
C LEU A 71 6.16 0.93 -3.96
N PHE A 72 5.21 1.85 -4.14
CA PHE A 72 5.25 2.94 -5.11
C PHE A 72 5.13 4.33 -4.44
N VAL A 73 5.50 4.41 -3.16
CA VAL A 73 5.60 5.66 -2.42
C VAL A 73 7.01 6.23 -2.54
N LYS A 74 7.10 7.55 -2.81
CA LYS A 74 8.34 8.33 -2.73
C LYS A 74 8.18 9.40 -1.67
N LYS A 75 9.17 9.55 -0.79
CA LYS A 75 9.24 10.65 0.17
C LYS A 75 9.75 11.90 -0.55
N VAL A 76 9.01 13.01 -0.46
CA VAL A 76 9.39 14.31 -1.03
C VAL A 76 10.03 15.20 0.04
N SER A 77 9.43 15.24 1.22
CA SER A 77 9.97 15.96 2.39
C SER A 77 9.65 15.21 3.69
N LYS A 78 9.97 15.81 4.85
CA LYS A 78 9.71 15.20 6.17
C LYS A 78 8.26 14.75 6.33
N ASN A 79 7.33 15.55 5.83
CA ASN A 79 5.89 15.43 6.06
C ASN A 79 5.08 15.32 4.75
N HIS A 80 5.74 14.99 3.64
CA HIS A 80 5.11 14.91 2.32
C HIS A 80 5.64 13.72 1.52
N TRP A 81 4.71 12.95 0.98
CA TRP A 81 4.94 11.79 0.14
C TRP A 81 4.11 11.88 -1.14
N VAL A 82 4.65 11.31 -2.21
CA VAL A 82 3.94 11.10 -3.48
C VAL A 82 3.71 9.61 -3.67
N VAL A 83 2.47 9.24 -3.95
CA VAL A 83 2.04 7.87 -4.25
C VAL A 83 1.75 7.79 -5.74
N LYS A 84 2.47 6.93 -6.47
CA LYS A 84 2.16 6.70 -7.90
C LYS A 84 0.75 6.15 -8.05
N GLY A 85 -0.01 6.70 -8.99
CA GLY A 85 -1.30 6.17 -9.39
C GLY A 85 -1.16 4.86 -10.16
N LEU A 86 -1.88 3.84 -9.73
CA LEU A 86 -1.88 2.51 -10.34
C LEU A 86 -3.24 2.25 -11.00
N LYS A 87 -3.27 2.23 -12.35
CA LYS A 87 -4.50 1.97 -13.12
C LYS A 87 -5.12 0.62 -12.75
N GLU A 88 -4.30 -0.39 -12.48
CA GLU A 88 -4.73 -1.71 -12.03
C GLU A 88 -5.45 -1.69 -10.67
N LEU A 89 -5.33 -0.60 -9.91
CA LEU A 89 -6.02 -0.38 -8.64
C LEU A 89 -7.10 0.71 -8.74
N ASN A 90 -7.56 1.02 -9.96
CA ASN A 90 -8.56 2.05 -10.27
C ASN A 90 -8.15 3.45 -9.80
N ASP A 91 -6.86 3.77 -9.89
CA ASP A 91 -6.40 5.16 -9.74
C ASP A 91 -6.57 5.89 -11.08
N TYR A 92 -7.23 7.06 -11.02
CA TYR A 92 -7.51 7.89 -12.19
C TYR A 92 -6.36 8.84 -12.53
N TYR A 93 -5.66 9.33 -11.50
CA TYR A 93 -4.59 10.30 -11.64
C TYR A 93 -3.22 9.61 -11.60
N PRO A 94 -2.20 10.15 -12.29
CA PRO A 94 -0.86 9.55 -12.35
C PRO A 94 -0.15 9.54 -11.01
N GLU A 95 -0.52 10.43 -10.09
CA GLU A 95 0.04 10.52 -8.74
C GLU A 95 -0.91 11.17 -7.74
N TYR A 96 -0.63 10.94 -6.46
CA TYR A 96 -1.39 11.48 -5.33
C TYR A 96 -0.43 12.00 -4.27
N HIS A 97 -0.70 13.19 -3.76
CA HIS A 97 0.10 13.83 -2.73
C HIS A 97 -0.52 13.51 -1.38
N VAL A 98 0.30 13.01 -0.45
CA VAL A 98 -0.09 12.73 0.92
C VAL A 98 0.79 13.56 1.85
N THR A 99 0.16 14.34 2.72
CA THR A 99 0.84 15.15 3.73
C THR A 99 0.44 14.73 5.14
N PHE A 100 1.27 15.05 6.13
CA PHE A 100 1.01 14.82 7.54
C PHE A 100 1.38 16.07 8.35
N ASP A 101 0.43 16.65 9.06
CA ASP A 101 0.64 17.90 9.82
C ASP A 101 1.18 17.67 11.25
N GLY A 102 1.25 16.42 11.70
CA GLY A 102 1.61 16.05 13.08
C GLY A 102 0.49 15.28 13.78
N GLU A 103 -0.75 15.47 13.33
CA GLU A 103 -1.94 14.82 13.89
C GLU A 103 -2.68 14.01 12.82
N LYS A 104 -2.84 14.60 11.63
CA LYS A 104 -3.73 14.11 10.58
C LYS A 104 -3.01 13.99 9.25
N TYR A 105 -3.41 12.95 8.52
CA TYR A 105 -3.00 12.79 7.13
C TYR A 105 -4.01 13.49 6.22
N SER A 106 -3.51 14.17 5.20
CA SER A 106 -4.30 14.68 4.09
C SER A 106 -3.86 14.03 2.78
N CYS A 107 -4.78 13.82 1.85
CA CYS A 107 -4.50 13.28 0.53
C CYS A 107 -5.15 14.15 -0.54
N SER A 108 -4.44 14.43 -1.63
CA SER A 108 -5.02 15.10 -2.81
C SER A 108 -6.21 14.33 -3.38
N CYS A 109 -6.33 13.02 -3.14
CA CYS A 109 -7.48 12.27 -3.61
C CYS A 109 -8.82 12.70 -2.98
N TYR A 110 -8.79 13.48 -1.89
CA TYR A 110 -9.98 13.97 -1.19
C TYR A 110 -10.64 15.16 -1.89
N THR A 111 -10.01 15.78 -2.89
CA THR A 111 -10.58 16.92 -3.62
C THR A 111 -11.28 16.50 -4.92
N HIS A 112 -11.26 15.21 -5.26
CA HIS A 112 -11.97 14.67 -6.42
C HIS A 112 -13.42 14.26 -6.09
N MET A 113 -14.21 13.97 -7.12
CA MET A 113 -15.59 13.43 -7.01
C MET A 113 -15.65 12.31 -5.94
N TYR A 114 -16.56 12.39 -4.95
CA TYR A 114 -16.62 11.56 -3.72
C TYR A 114 -15.52 11.81 -2.66
N GLY A 115 -14.95 13.00 -2.62
CA GLY A 115 -13.89 13.40 -1.67
C GLY A 115 -14.29 13.41 -0.20
N TYR A 116 -15.51 13.87 0.09
CA TYR A 116 -16.03 14.02 1.46
C TYR A 116 -16.23 12.68 2.20
N THR A 117 -16.72 11.64 1.51
CA THR A 117 -16.87 10.28 2.06
C THR A 117 -15.53 9.57 2.28
N ARG A 118 -14.52 9.86 1.44
CA ARG A 118 -13.15 9.31 1.57
C ARG A 118 -12.36 9.96 2.71
N LYS A 119 -12.55 11.26 2.95
CA LYS A 119 -11.94 11.98 4.08
C LYS A 119 -12.33 11.35 5.43
N LYS A 120 -13.58 10.89 5.57
CA LYS A 120 -14.09 10.23 6.79
C LYS A 120 -13.52 8.82 7.04
N LYS A 121 -12.85 8.20 6.07
CA LYS A 121 -12.56 6.76 6.09
C LYS A 121 -11.10 6.38 5.83
N ILE A 122 -10.17 7.32 5.66
CA ILE A 122 -8.77 7.04 5.27
C ILE A 122 -8.67 6.28 3.94
N CYS A 123 -8.25 6.97 2.88
CA CYS A 123 -8.07 6.34 1.58
C CYS A 123 -6.89 5.35 1.57
N GLY A 124 -6.87 4.49 0.55
CA GLY A 124 -5.76 3.56 0.34
C GLY A 124 -4.41 4.24 0.10
N HIS A 125 -4.39 5.51 -0.37
CA HIS A 125 -3.13 6.26 -0.54
C HIS A 125 -2.52 6.67 0.80
N VAL A 126 -3.33 7.17 1.75
CA VAL A 126 -2.86 7.45 3.12
C VAL A 126 -2.41 6.17 3.81
N ALA A 127 -3.19 5.10 3.68
CA ALA A 127 -2.81 3.79 4.22
C ALA A 127 -1.48 3.29 3.65
N ALA A 128 -1.23 3.49 2.35
CA ALA A 128 0.04 3.13 1.72
C ALA A 128 1.21 3.90 2.32
N VAL A 129 1.06 5.20 2.58
CA VAL A 129 2.08 6.02 3.26
C VAL A 129 2.29 5.58 4.70
N MET A 130 1.21 5.24 5.42
CA MET A 130 1.28 4.68 6.76
C MET A 130 2.09 3.37 6.81
N VAL A 131 1.89 2.48 5.82
CA VAL A 131 2.67 1.24 5.67
C VAL A 131 4.13 1.55 5.33
N TYR A 132 4.35 2.35 4.28
CA TYR A 132 5.69 2.74 3.82
C TYR A 132 6.54 3.30 4.97
N ARG A 133 5.99 4.24 5.76
CA ARG A 133 6.70 4.86 6.89
C ARG A 133 7.08 3.84 7.97
N ARG A 134 6.19 2.89 8.28
CA ARG A 134 6.43 1.86 9.31
C ARG A 134 7.43 0.81 8.83
N VAL A 135 7.32 0.37 7.57
CA VAL A 135 8.31 -0.53 6.95
C VAL A 135 9.69 0.12 6.95
N LEU A 136 9.80 1.36 6.49
CA LEU A 136 11.09 2.07 6.44
C LEU A 136 11.73 2.18 7.83
N ARG A 137 10.94 2.45 8.87
CA ARG A 137 11.44 2.55 10.25
C ARG A 137 11.94 1.21 10.81
N ARG A 138 11.38 0.09 10.36
CA ARG A 138 11.75 -1.26 10.82
C ARG A 138 12.91 -1.89 10.02
N LEU A 139 13.23 -1.31 8.87
CA LEU A 139 14.35 -1.74 8.01
C LEU A 139 15.62 -0.88 8.18
N GLN A 140 15.53 0.18 8.97
CA GLN A 140 16.66 1.01 9.41
C GLN A 140 17.26 0.42 10.67
#